data_AF-A0A7X0CMZ7-F1
#
_entry.id   AF-A0A7X0CMZ7-F1
#
_cell.length_a   1.000
_cell.length_b   1.000
_cell.length_c   1.000
_cell.angle_alpha   90.00
_cell.angle_beta   90.00
_cell.angle_gamma   90.00
#
_symmetry.space_group_name_H-M   'P 1'
#
loop_
_entity.id
_entity.type
_entity.pdbx_description
1 polymer ?
#
loop_
_entity_poly.entity_id
_entity_poly.type
_entity_poly.pdbx_seq_one_letter_code
_entity_poly.pdbx_strand_id
1 'polypeptide(L)'
;MKSFYLYTMSFDELNDYFSTATLPEELRLDRASTQLHVADFVKQLLTNMQLHPDNWRHKHQLLRIKNALEHPYDGPGIPKC
;
A
#
# COMPACT_ATOMS: atom_id res chain seq x y z
N MET A 1 19.39 8.17 -0.01
CA MET A 1 18.30 9.05 0.45
C MET A 1 17.34 8.23 1.29
N LYS A 2 17.20 8.57 2.56
CA LYS A 2 16.39 7.85 3.56
C LYS A 2 14.93 8.31 3.39
N SER A 3 14.07 7.48 2.80
CA SER A 3 12.63 7.76 2.70
C SER A 3 11.99 7.60 4.09
N PHE A 4 11.92 8.69 4.83
CA PHE A 4 11.43 8.75 6.23
C PHE A 4 10.03 9.37 6.37
N TYR A 5 9.29 9.55 5.27
CA TYR A 5 7.96 10.16 5.29
C TYR A 5 6.79 9.15 5.34
N LEU A 6 7.03 7.89 5.72
CA LEU A 6 5.96 6.88 5.91
C LEU A 6 5.30 6.94 7.30
N TYR A 7 5.61 7.94 8.11
CA TYR A 7 4.89 8.28 9.34
C TYR A 7 4.19 9.61 8.99
N THR A 8 2.88 9.72 8.81
CA THR A 8 1.85 9.57 9.85
C THR A 8 0.43 9.74 9.28
N MET A 9 0.00 9.08 8.19
CA MET A 9 -1.39 9.28 7.73
C MET A 9 -2.40 8.66 8.71
N SER A 10 -3.51 9.34 8.98
CA SER A 10 -4.64 8.84 9.78
C SER A 10 -5.45 7.81 8.99
N PHE A 11 -6.44 7.17 9.63
CA PHE A 11 -7.37 6.30 8.92
C PHE A 11 -8.15 7.07 7.85
N ASP A 12 -8.71 8.23 8.21
CA ASP A 12 -9.52 9.04 7.31
C ASP A 12 -8.70 9.53 6.11
N GLU A 13 -7.46 9.97 6.33
CA GLU A 13 -6.57 10.40 5.25
C GLU A 13 -6.25 9.26 4.27
N LEU A 14 -6.04 8.04 4.78
CA LEU A 14 -5.83 6.87 3.93
C LEU A 14 -7.11 6.50 3.18
N ASN A 15 -8.26 6.52 3.87
CA ASN A 15 -9.54 6.21 3.27
C ASN A 15 -9.89 7.19 2.13
N ASP A 16 -9.69 8.49 2.35
CA ASP A 16 -9.93 9.53 1.35
C ASP A 16 -8.99 9.40 0.15
N TYR A 17 -7.70 9.13 0.39
CA TYR A 17 -6.74 8.87 -0.67
C TYR A 17 -7.17 7.69 -1.53
N PHE A 18 -7.47 6.55 -0.91
CA PHE A 18 -7.85 5.33 -1.63
C PHE A 18 -9.24 5.38 -2.28
N SER A 19 -10.11 6.29 -1.84
CA SER A 19 -11.41 6.52 -2.47
C SER A 19 -11.31 7.25 -3.81
N THR A 20 -10.22 7.98 -4.05
CA THR A 20 -9.99 8.75 -5.29
C THR A 20 -8.87 8.17 -6.16
N ALA A 21 -8.00 7.34 -5.59
CA ALA A 21 -6.89 6.71 -6.29
C ALA A 21 -7.38 5.72 -7.35
N THR A 22 -6.72 5.72 -8.51
CA THR A 22 -6.87 4.64 -9.50
C THR A 22 -6.03 3.46 -9.08
N LEU A 23 -6.67 2.35 -8.74
CA LEU A 23 -6.00 1.13 -8.26
C LEU A 23 -5.83 0.14 -9.42
N PRO A 24 -4.59 -0.22 -9.79
CA PRO A 24 -4.36 -1.23 -10.82
C PRO A 24 -4.69 -2.63 -10.30
N GLU A 25 -4.92 -3.57 -11.20
CA GLU A 25 -5.14 -4.97 -10.82
C GLU A 25 -3.89 -5.57 -10.15
N GLU A 26 -2.71 -5.18 -10.62
CA GLU A 26 -1.41 -5.60 -10.11
C GLU A 26 -0.54 -4.38 -9.79
N LEU A 27 0.08 -4.37 -8.60
CA LEU A 27 1.01 -3.33 -8.18
C LEU A 27 2.29 -3.94 -7.63
N ARG A 28 3.42 -3.59 -8.24
CA ARG A 28 4.72 -3.97 -7.75
C ARG A 28 5.15 -3.05 -6.61
N LEU A 29 5.30 -3.61 -5.41
CA LEU A 29 5.64 -2.85 -4.21
C LEU A 29 7.15 -2.67 -4.05
N ASP A 30 7.93 -3.68 -4.44
CA ASP A 30 9.39 -3.66 -4.39
C ASP A 30 10.00 -4.69 -5.35
N ARG A 31 11.31 -4.93 -5.22
CA ARG A 31 12.04 -5.86 -6.08
C ARG A 31 11.49 -7.30 -6.06
N ALA A 32 10.91 -7.73 -4.95
CA ALA A 32 10.49 -9.11 -4.67
C ALA A 32 8.97 -9.26 -4.49
N SER A 33 8.26 -8.17 -4.23
CA SER A 33 6.86 -8.19 -3.82
C SER A 33 5.97 -7.53 -4.86
N THR A 34 4.96 -8.28 -5.29
CA THR A 34 3.86 -7.79 -6.12
C THR A 34 2.56 -8.06 -5.40
N GLN A 35 1.70 -7.05 -5.32
CA GLN A 35 0.34 -7.19 -4.85
C GLN A 35 -0.60 -7.41 -6.04
N LEU A 36 -1.41 -8.45 -5.97
CA LEU A 36 -2.51 -8.72 -6.91
C LEU A 36 -3.83 -8.26 -6.30
N HIS A 37 -4.81 -7.98 -7.15
CA HIS A 37 -6.16 -7.51 -6.76
C HIS A 37 -6.09 -6.33 -5.79
N VAL A 38 -5.35 -5.28 -6.16
CA VAL A 38 -4.98 -4.18 -5.25
C VAL A 38 -6.22 -3.53 -4.64
N ALA A 39 -7.30 -3.37 -5.41
CA ALA A 39 -8.55 -2.78 -4.92
C ALA A 39 -9.17 -3.59 -3.76
N ASP A 40 -9.29 -4.90 -3.93
CA ASP A 40 -9.84 -5.78 -2.89
C ASP A 40 -8.94 -5.82 -1.65
N PHE A 41 -7.62 -5.84 -1.87
CA PHE A 41 -6.66 -5.84 -0.79
C PHE A 41 -6.69 -4.53 0.03
N VAL A 42 -6.75 -3.38 -0.64
CA VAL A 42 -6.90 -2.07 0.02
C VAL A 42 -8.21 -2.02 0.83
N LYS A 43 -9.33 -2.46 0.25
CA LYS A 43 -10.61 -2.51 0.95
C LYS A 43 -10.57 -3.36 2.21
N GLN A 44 -9.94 -4.54 2.12
CA GLN A 44 -9.75 -5.42 3.27
C GLN A 44 -8.87 -4.78 4.34
N LEU A 45 -7.78 -4.11 3.94
CA LEU A 45 -6.87 -3.43 4.87
C LEU A 45 -7.56 -2.27 5.60
N LEU A 46 -8.34 -1.44 4.89
CA LEU A 46 -9.11 -0.36 5.51
C LEU A 46 -10.14 -0.91 6.49
N THR A 47 -10.89 -1.94 6.10
CA THR A 47 -11.86 -2.62 6.98
C THR A 47 -11.17 -3.16 8.24
N ASN A 48 -10.04 -3.84 8.07
CA ASN A 48 -9.29 -4.41 9.19
C ASN A 48 -8.63 -3.33 10.07
N MET A 49 -8.25 -2.19 9.50
CA MET A 49 -7.73 -1.06 10.27
C MET A 49 -8.83 -0.41 11.12
N GLN A 50 -10.07 -0.37 10.63
CA GLN A 50 -11.23 0.09 11.39
C GLN A 50 -11.61 -0.88 12.52
N LEU A 51 -11.56 -2.20 12.26
CA LEU A 51 -11.87 -3.23 13.26
C LEU A 51 -10.75 -3.40 14.30
N HIS A 52 -9.50 -3.22 13.89
CA HIS A 52 -8.31 -3.44 14.72
C HIS A 52 -7.34 -2.24 14.60
N PRO A 53 -7.69 -1.09 15.20
CA PRO A 53 -6.92 0.15 15.07
C PRO A 53 -5.49 0.05 15.65
N ASP A 54 -5.28 -0.83 16.64
CA ASP A 54 -3.95 -1.05 17.25
C ASP A 54 -3.00 -1.87 16.36
N ASN A 55 -3.51 -2.50 15.29
CA ASN A 55 -2.69 -3.30 14.40
C ASN A 55 -1.98 -2.43 13.36
N TRP A 56 -0.78 -2.00 13.72
CA TRP A 56 0.09 -1.18 12.87
C TRP A 56 0.38 -1.78 11.49
N ARG A 57 0.25 -3.10 11.31
CA ARG A 57 0.58 -3.79 10.05
C ARG A 57 -0.35 -3.36 8.92
N HIS A 58 -1.65 -3.18 9.19
CA HIS A 58 -2.61 -2.78 8.16
C HIS A 58 -2.29 -1.39 7.62
N LYS A 59 -2.04 -0.45 8.54
CA LYS A 59 -1.58 0.91 8.21
C LYS A 59 -0.28 0.88 7.41
N HIS A 60 0.70 0.08 7.83
CA HIS A 60 1.98 -0.02 7.14
C HIS A 60 1.81 -0.53 5.70
N GLN A 61 0.95 -1.52 5.46
CA GLN A 61 0.71 -2.03 4.10
C GLN A 61 -0.01 -1.01 3.21
N LEU A 62 -1.02 -0.29 3.73
CA LEU A 62 -1.69 0.80 3.01
C LEU A 62 -0.68 1.87 2.58
N LEU A 63 0.22 2.24 3.48
CA LEU A 63 1.26 3.22 3.17
C LEU A 63 2.27 2.72 2.13
N ARG A 64 2.60 1.42 2.12
CA ARG A 64 3.45 0.81 1.07
C ARG A 64 2.77 0.85 -0.29
N ILE A 65 1.47 0.53 -0.35
CA ILE A 65 0.67 0.60 -1.59
C ILE A 65 0.62 2.03 -2.09
N LYS A 66 0.29 3.01 -1.22
CA LYS A 66 0.31 4.43 -1.56
C LYS A 66 1.65 4.85 -2.16
N ASN A 67 2.75 4.51 -1.48
CA ASN A 67 4.09 4.85 -1.96
C ASN A 67 4.41 4.20 -3.31
N ALA A 68 3.96 2.96 -3.55
CA ALA A 68 4.16 2.29 -4.83
C ALA A 68 3.27 2.86 -5.95
N LEU A 69 2.11 3.45 -5.64
CA LEU A 69 1.28 4.18 -6.61
C LEU A 69 1.92 5.52 -6.99
N GLU A 70 2.44 6.27 -6.00
CA GLU A 70 3.09 7.58 -6.21
C GLU A 70 4.50 7.44 -6.82
N HIS A 71 5.19 6.36 -6.47
CA HIS A 71 6.55 6.05 -6.91
C HIS A 71 6.62 4.58 -7.33
N PRO A 72 6.13 4.25 -8.55
CA PRO A 72 6.20 2.90 -9.09
C PRO A 72 7.63 2.36 -9.07
N TYR A 73 7.77 1.08 -8.75
CA TYR A 73 9.07 0.43 -8.75
C TYR A 73 9.49 0.05 -10.18
N ASP A 74 10.46 0.80 -10.73
CA ASP A 74 10.96 0.62 -12.10
C ASP A 74 12.21 -0.29 -12.18
N GLY A 75 12.66 -0.86 -11.07
CA GLY A 75 13.88 -1.67 -11.01
C GLY A 75 13.73 -3.13 -11.48
N PRO A 76 14.84 -3.86 -11.65
CA PRO A 76 14.80 -5.24 -12.11
C PRO A 76 14.05 -6.16 -11.12
N GLY A 77 13.30 -7.12 -11.68
CA GLY A 77 12.77 -8.30 -10.98
C GLY A 77 13.84 -9.06 -10.22
N ILE A 78 13.56 -9.53 -8.99
CA ILE A 78 14.24 -10.77 -8.57
C ILE A 78 13.65 -11.88 -9.45
N PRO A 79 14.47 -12.61 -10.23
CA PRO A 79 14.00 -13.75 -10.99
C PRO A 79 13.32 -14.74 -10.03
N LYS A 80 12.09 -15.15 -10.35
CA LYS A 80 11.48 -16.29 -9.65
C LYS A 80 12.24 -17.52 -10.12
N CYS A 81 13.03 -18.10 -9.23
CA CYS A 81 13.74 -19.36 -9.44
C CYS A 81 12.74 -20.52 -9.57
#